data_AF-M3GEW2-F1
#
_entry.id   AF-M3GEW2-F1
#
_cell.length_a   1.000
_cell.length_b   1.000
_cell.length_c   1.000
_cell.angle_alpha   90.00
_cell.angle_beta   90.00
_cell.angle_gamma   90.00
#
_symmetry.space_group_name_H-M   'P 1'
#
loop_
_entity.id
_entity.type
_entity.pdbx_description
1 polymer ?
#
loop_
_entity_poly.entity_id
_entity_poly.type
_entity_poly.pdbx_seq_one_letter_code
_entity_poly.pdbx_strand_id
1 'polypeptide(L)'
;MHGGSNYCYSPVFTKGEGYIWIDYCSDNTAKARYDVFQRISYNINNTWLCITAPETVVKGEETWNYVNLRPCTINDPLQRWIVKDNSFWTANGRYRLKDTNWYGYISRNSGDRYDHTLNSSMDDWIKTVAIPGNISIQTSIAWDLQTTEGNERYFIRWGSSNKNTTPLYYNPESGHIAQYDPSSGLLNCMYSKMTDKYDWNWVKWGKCSDAPIKKDNPAFWNVFFETDKEGAITDYKGNVLRVTRYGLNWGVAYTVKPSYLEKDTTHSPTSLFVIDKDLLDWTRYTYSNLGKTDQYCPAGNKESLVRKRVKRNLNLPSDFQLTREWIQRLYEIARSSISRAIPCR
;
A
#
# COMPACT_ATOMS: atom_id res chain seq x y z
N MET A 1 -12.53 -26.94 16.44
CA MET A 1 -11.72 -27.54 17.54
C MET A 1 -10.93 -28.70 16.97
N HIS A 2 -9.60 -28.65 17.04
CA HIS A 2 -8.74 -29.79 16.72
C HIS A 2 -8.51 -30.58 18.02
N GLY A 3 -9.16 -31.74 18.22
CA GLY A 3 -8.95 -32.55 19.43
C GLY A 3 -9.58 -32.03 20.74
N GLY A 4 -10.52 -31.08 20.68
CA GLY A 4 -11.32 -30.64 21.84
C GLY A 4 -10.65 -29.61 22.79
N SER A 5 -9.42 -29.20 22.50
CA SER A 5 -8.69 -28.19 23.28
C SER A 5 -8.83 -26.78 22.70
N ASN A 6 -8.48 -25.78 23.51
CA ASN A 6 -8.33 -24.39 23.06
C ASN A 6 -6.94 -24.19 22.45
N TYR A 7 -6.91 -23.53 21.30
CA TYR A 7 -5.69 -23.19 20.56
C TYR A 7 -5.70 -21.73 20.17
N CYS A 8 -4.52 -21.22 19.84
CA CYS A 8 -4.31 -19.87 19.38
C CYS A 8 -3.70 -19.87 17.98
N TYR A 9 -4.03 -18.83 17.22
CA TYR A 9 -3.41 -18.55 15.93
C TYR A 9 -2.02 -17.93 16.13
N SER A 10 -1.00 -18.64 15.68
CA SER A 10 0.41 -18.27 15.80
C SER A 10 1.01 -18.04 14.41
N PRO A 11 1.41 -16.81 14.07
CA PRO A 11 2.17 -16.52 12.85
C PRO A 11 3.44 -17.36 12.76
N VAL A 12 3.70 -17.96 11.59
CA VAL A 12 4.92 -18.73 11.35
C VAL A 12 5.45 -18.50 9.94
N PHE A 13 6.77 -18.43 9.79
CA PHE A 13 7.44 -18.32 8.49
C PHE A 13 8.20 -19.61 8.20
N THR A 14 7.64 -20.44 7.32
CA THR A 14 8.21 -21.75 6.97
C THR A 14 8.02 -21.99 5.48
N LYS A 15 8.83 -22.87 4.87
CA LYS A 15 8.68 -23.24 3.45
C LYS A 15 8.66 -22.03 2.49
N GLY A 16 9.38 -20.95 2.84
CA GLY A 16 9.46 -19.73 2.03
C GLY A 16 8.23 -18.82 2.10
N GLU A 17 7.32 -19.02 3.05
CA GLU A 17 6.04 -18.30 3.12
C GLU A 17 5.58 -18.07 4.57
N GLY A 18 4.77 -17.03 4.78
CA GLY A 18 4.12 -16.71 6.03
C GLY A 18 2.75 -17.36 6.14
N TYR A 19 2.52 -18.14 7.20
CA TYR A 19 1.29 -18.87 7.48
C TYR A 19 0.74 -18.53 8.87
N ILE A 20 -0.50 -18.96 9.10
CA ILE A 20 -1.06 -19.09 10.45
C ILE A 20 -0.97 -20.54 10.88
N TRP A 21 -0.29 -20.79 11.99
CA TRP A 21 -0.21 -22.09 12.64
C TRP A 21 -1.13 -22.16 13.85
N ILE A 22 -1.63 -23.34 14.16
CA ILE A 22 -2.45 -23.62 15.34
C ILE A 22 -1.55 -24.15 16.44
N ASP A 23 -1.41 -23.39 17.52
CA ASP A 23 -0.57 -23.75 18.67
C ASP A 23 -1.31 -23.65 20.00
N TYR A 24 -0.74 -24.23 21.05
CA TYR A 24 -1.22 -23.99 22.41
C TYR A 24 -1.09 -22.51 22.77
N CYS A 25 -2.12 -21.97 23.41
CA CYS A 25 -2.12 -20.60 23.88
C CYS A 25 -1.11 -20.42 25.02
N SER A 26 -0.25 -19.41 24.90
CA SER A 26 0.68 -18.99 25.95
C SER A 26 0.79 -17.47 25.99
N ASP A 27 1.40 -16.92 27.04
CA ASP A 27 1.63 -15.48 27.14
C ASP A 27 2.55 -14.92 26.03
N ASN A 28 3.38 -15.79 25.44
CA ASN A 28 4.28 -15.45 24.34
C ASN A 28 3.60 -15.53 22.97
N THR A 29 2.36 -16.03 22.89
CA THR A 29 1.64 -16.10 21.63
C THR A 29 1.39 -14.70 21.07
N ALA A 30 1.66 -14.51 19.78
CA ALA A 30 1.48 -13.23 19.13
C ALA A 30 0.03 -12.75 19.26
N LYS A 31 -0.15 -11.50 19.72
CA LYS A 31 -1.47 -10.93 19.97
C LYS A 31 -2.03 -10.36 18.67
N ALA A 32 -3.14 -10.91 18.22
CA ALA A 32 -3.86 -10.41 17.06
C ALA A 32 -4.67 -9.15 17.40
N ARG A 33 -4.82 -8.29 16.40
CA ARG A 33 -5.71 -7.12 16.40
C ARG A 33 -6.78 -7.31 15.34
N TYR A 34 -8.04 -7.05 15.69
CA TYR A 34 -9.14 -6.90 14.75
C TYR A 34 -9.48 -5.41 14.59
N ASP A 35 -9.39 -4.88 13.37
CA ASP A 35 -9.53 -3.45 13.12
C ASP A 35 -10.80 -3.05 12.36
N VAL A 36 -11.02 -1.73 12.23
CA VAL A 36 -12.18 -1.16 11.51
C VAL A 36 -12.28 -1.56 10.05
N PHE A 37 -11.19 -2.03 9.43
CA PHE A 37 -11.18 -2.58 8.08
C PHE A 37 -11.50 -4.07 8.05
N GLN A 38 -11.89 -4.65 9.19
CA GLN A 38 -12.21 -6.06 9.36
C GLN A 38 -11.00 -6.97 9.14
N ARG A 39 -9.78 -6.48 9.42
CA ARG A 39 -8.56 -7.27 9.23
C ARG A 39 -8.12 -7.90 10.54
N ILE A 40 -7.65 -9.15 10.47
CA ILE A 40 -6.98 -9.81 11.59
C ILE A 40 -5.48 -9.65 11.37
N SER A 41 -4.84 -8.88 12.24
CA SER A 41 -3.47 -8.41 12.04
C SER A 41 -2.55 -8.74 13.20
N TYR A 42 -1.27 -8.95 12.89
CA TYR A 42 -0.19 -9.19 13.84
C TYR A 42 0.91 -8.15 13.61
N ASN A 43 1.45 -7.59 14.70
CA ASN A 43 2.67 -6.80 14.62
C ASN A 43 3.87 -7.73 14.82
N ILE A 44 4.66 -7.94 13.77
CA ILE A 44 5.84 -8.81 13.78
C ILE A 44 7.02 -7.96 13.33
N ASN A 45 8.01 -7.78 14.21
CA ASN A 45 9.20 -6.95 13.94
C ASN A 45 8.84 -5.53 13.43
N ASN A 46 7.86 -4.88 14.07
CA ASN A 46 7.33 -3.56 13.67
C ASN A 46 6.69 -3.53 12.28
N THR A 47 6.28 -4.68 11.73
CA THR A 47 5.54 -4.78 10.47
C THR A 47 4.15 -5.35 10.76
N TRP A 48 3.11 -4.70 10.24
CA TRP A 48 1.74 -5.19 10.38
C TRP A 48 1.42 -6.17 9.25
N LEU A 49 1.24 -7.44 9.62
CA LEU A 49 0.86 -8.51 8.70
C LEU A 49 -0.57 -8.98 8.99
N CYS A 50 -1.36 -9.13 7.94
CA CYS A 50 -2.75 -9.49 7.98
C CYS A 50 -2.96 -10.91 7.45
N ILE A 51 -3.87 -11.65 8.08
CA ILE A 51 -4.35 -12.93 7.56
C ILE A 51 -5.06 -12.65 6.23
N THR A 52 -4.57 -13.26 5.16
CA THR A 52 -5.07 -13.04 3.79
C THR A 52 -5.61 -14.34 3.23
N ALA A 53 -6.85 -14.30 2.75
CA ALA A 53 -7.47 -15.43 2.08
C ALA A 53 -6.78 -15.70 0.72
N PRO A 54 -6.58 -16.97 0.34
CA PRO A 54 -6.04 -17.34 -0.96
C PRO A 54 -7.00 -16.95 -2.08
N GLU A 55 -6.54 -16.09 -2.99
CA GLU A 55 -7.34 -15.53 -4.09
C GLU A 55 -7.94 -16.62 -4.99
N THR A 56 -7.13 -17.63 -5.33
CA THR A 56 -7.50 -18.77 -6.18
C THR A 56 -8.72 -19.53 -5.64
N VAL A 57 -8.81 -19.71 -4.32
CA VAL A 57 -9.96 -20.36 -3.67
C VAL A 57 -11.18 -19.44 -3.66
N VAL A 58 -10.97 -18.15 -3.40
CA VAL A 58 -12.05 -17.16 -3.39
C VAL A 58 -12.68 -16.99 -4.78
N LYS A 59 -11.86 -16.99 -5.83
CA LYS A 59 -12.29 -16.98 -7.25
C LYS A 59 -12.83 -18.31 -7.73
N GLY A 60 -12.49 -19.39 -7.04
CA GLY A 60 -12.97 -20.73 -7.35
C GLY A 60 -12.15 -21.50 -8.39
N GLU A 61 -10.90 -21.10 -8.56
CA GLU A 61 -9.88 -21.80 -9.36
C GLU A 61 -9.34 -23.01 -8.61
N GLU A 62 -9.23 -22.91 -7.28
CA GLU A 62 -8.83 -24.00 -6.38
C GLU A 62 -9.95 -24.37 -5.40
N THR A 63 -9.95 -25.61 -4.92
CA THR A 63 -10.93 -26.09 -3.94
C THR A 63 -10.60 -25.64 -2.52
N TRP A 64 -9.31 -25.60 -2.17
CA TRP A 64 -8.82 -25.22 -0.86
C TRP A 64 -7.38 -24.74 -0.99
N ASN A 65 -6.93 -23.88 -0.07
CA ASN A 65 -5.54 -23.46 0.06
C ASN A 65 -5.33 -22.81 1.43
N TYR A 66 -4.08 -22.72 1.87
CA TYR A 66 -3.70 -22.08 3.13
C TYR A 66 -3.98 -20.57 3.10
N VAL A 67 -4.27 -20.01 4.27
CA VAL A 67 -4.24 -18.55 4.44
C VAL A 67 -2.82 -18.10 4.70
N ASN A 68 -2.45 -16.95 4.15
CA ASN A 68 -1.09 -16.44 4.25
C ASN A 68 -1.02 -15.10 4.98
N LEU A 69 0.16 -14.79 5.50
CA LEU A 69 0.47 -13.48 6.05
C LEU A 69 0.98 -12.56 4.93
N ARG A 70 0.31 -11.43 4.76
CA ARG A 70 0.69 -10.35 3.83
C ARG A 70 0.72 -9.02 4.57
N PRO A 71 1.48 -8.02 4.12
CA PRO A 71 1.38 -6.68 4.69
C PRO A 71 -0.07 -6.20 4.70
N CYS A 72 -0.48 -5.66 5.84
CA CYS A 72 -1.81 -5.13 6.01
C CYS A 72 -2.06 -3.97 5.05
N THR A 73 -3.09 -4.06 4.23
CA THR A 73 -3.48 -3.01 3.29
C THR A 73 -4.97 -2.71 3.41
N ILE A 74 -5.38 -1.51 3.03
CA ILE A 74 -6.79 -1.08 3.14
C ILE A 74 -7.61 -1.43 1.89
N ASN A 75 -6.93 -1.71 0.77
CA ASN A 75 -7.55 -1.97 -0.52
C ASN A 75 -7.56 -3.46 -0.91
N ASP A 76 -7.03 -4.36 -0.09
CA ASP A 76 -7.09 -5.80 -0.35
C ASP A 76 -8.36 -6.43 0.29
N PRO A 77 -9.37 -6.81 -0.50
CA PRO A 77 -10.58 -7.44 0.02
C PRO A 77 -10.33 -8.84 0.60
N LEU A 78 -9.23 -9.50 0.27
CA LEU A 78 -8.87 -10.83 0.77
C LEU A 78 -8.38 -10.79 2.23
N GLN A 79 -8.05 -9.61 2.74
CA GLN A 79 -7.66 -9.40 4.14
C GLN A 79 -8.86 -9.17 5.07
N ARG A 80 -10.07 -9.10 4.51
CA ARG A 80 -11.30 -8.81 5.27
C ARG A 80 -11.95 -10.10 5.77
N TRP A 81 -12.14 -10.16 7.08
CA TRP A 81 -12.75 -11.26 7.81
C TRP A 81 -13.94 -10.76 8.63
N ILE A 82 -15.12 -11.33 8.40
CA ILE A 82 -16.31 -11.06 9.23
C ILE A 82 -16.41 -12.09 10.34
N VAL A 83 -16.97 -11.68 11.48
CA VAL A 83 -17.29 -12.59 12.57
C VAL A 83 -18.75 -12.99 12.47
N LYS A 84 -19.00 -14.30 12.30
CA LYS A 84 -20.34 -14.90 12.25
C LYS A 84 -20.30 -16.23 12.97
N ASP A 85 -21.29 -16.50 13.80
CA ASP A 85 -21.41 -17.74 14.59
C ASP A 85 -20.11 -18.03 15.38
N ASN A 86 -19.62 -17.01 16.07
CA ASN A 86 -18.35 -17.00 16.81
C ASN A 86 -17.18 -17.53 15.99
N SER A 87 -17.10 -17.21 14.70
CA SER A 87 -16.08 -17.73 13.79
C SER A 87 -15.66 -16.68 12.78
N PHE A 88 -14.44 -16.79 12.28
CA PHE A 88 -13.97 -15.93 11.20
C PHE A 88 -14.36 -16.49 9.84
N TRP A 89 -14.96 -15.64 9.01
CA TRP A 89 -15.35 -15.94 7.65
C TRP A 89 -14.76 -14.90 6.70
N THR A 90 -14.48 -15.31 5.47
CA THR A 90 -14.14 -14.36 4.40
C THR A 90 -15.23 -13.30 4.26
N ALA A 91 -14.89 -12.11 3.76
CA ALA A 91 -15.82 -10.97 3.68
C ALA A 91 -17.16 -11.25 2.98
N ASN A 92 -17.17 -12.18 2.03
CA ASN A 92 -18.38 -12.63 1.33
C ASN A 92 -19.24 -13.64 2.13
N GLY A 93 -18.82 -14.01 3.35
CA GLY A 93 -19.50 -14.96 4.24
C GLY A 93 -19.49 -16.41 3.75
N ARG A 94 -18.68 -16.76 2.74
CA ARG A 94 -18.71 -18.08 2.11
C ARG A 94 -17.78 -19.10 2.76
N TYR A 95 -16.59 -18.67 3.17
CA TYR A 95 -15.55 -19.58 3.61
C TYR A 95 -15.14 -19.27 5.04
N ARG A 96 -15.27 -20.26 5.91
CA ARG A 96 -14.85 -20.21 7.30
C ARG A 96 -13.36 -20.51 7.41
N LEU A 97 -12.65 -19.84 8.31
CA LEU A 97 -11.28 -20.19 8.66
C LEU A 97 -11.25 -21.54 9.40
N LYS A 98 -10.37 -22.43 8.94
CA LYS A 98 -10.19 -23.79 9.46
C LYS A 98 -8.70 -24.11 9.56
N ASP A 99 -8.33 -25.31 10.02
CA ASP A 99 -6.97 -25.82 9.96
C ASP A 99 -6.83 -27.20 9.30
N THR A 100 -5.72 -27.41 8.60
CA THR A 100 -5.29 -28.72 8.12
C THR A 100 -3.79 -28.84 8.28
N ASN A 101 -3.31 -29.97 8.80
CA ASN A 101 -1.92 -30.14 9.21
C ASN A 101 -1.41 -29.01 10.13
N TRP A 102 -2.28 -28.52 11.02
CA TRP A 102 -2.03 -27.39 11.94
C TRP A 102 -1.82 -26.03 11.27
N TYR A 103 -2.00 -25.92 9.94
CA TYR A 103 -1.95 -24.64 9.23
C TYR A 103 -3.37 -24.14 8.91
N GLY A 104 -3.59 -22.85 9.10
CA GLY A 104 -4.82 -22.17 8.75
C GLY A 104 -5.10 -22.22 7.25
N TYR A 105 -6.34 -22.53 6.87
CA TYR A 105 -6.76 -22.64 5.48
C TYR A 105 -8.24 -22.28 5.31
N ILE A 106 -8.67 -22.11 4.06
CA ILE A 106 -10.08 -22.07 3.69
C ILE A 106 -10.37 -23.11 2.60
N SER A 107 -11.62 -23.57 2.54
CA SER A 107 -12.06 -24.56 1.56
C SER A 107 -13.48 -24.28 1.07
N ARG A 108 -13.72 -24.65 -0.19
CA ARG A 108 -15.03 -24.67 -0.85
C ARG A 108 -15.83 -25.94 -0.54
N ASN A 109 -15.16 -26.99 -0.05
CA ASN A 109 -15.82 -28.26 0.28
C ASN A 109 -16.45 -28.17 1.67
N SER A 110 -17.78 -28.32 1.72
CA SER A 110 -18.52 -28.27 2.99
C SER A 110 -18.19 -29.41 3.95
N GLY A 111 -17.70 -30.54 3.43
CA GLY A 111 -17.31 -31.72 4.22
C GLY A 111 -15.93 -31.61 4.89
N ASP A 112 -15.13 -30.60 4.53
CA ASP A 112 -13.80 -30.43 5.09
C ASP A 112 -13.88 -30.06 6.57
N ARG A 113 -13.08 -30.74 7.38
CA ARG A 113 -13.15 -30.71 8.86
C ARG A 113 -12.39 -29.54 9.47
N TYR A 114 -12.43 -29.48 10.79
CA TYR A 114 -11.71 -28.53 11.66
C TYR A 114 -12.18 -27.09 11.55
N ASP A 115 -13.49 -26.93 11.52
CA ASP A 115 -14.12 -25.65 11.75
C ASP A 115 -13.66 -25.01 13.07
N HIS A 116 -13.15 -23.79 12.97
CA HIS A 116 -12.75 -23.01 14.13
C HIS A 116 -13.93 -22.25 14.71
N THR A 117 -14.14 -22.37 16.01
CA THR A 117 -15.05 -21.53 16.79
C THR A 117 -14.20 -20.80 17.83
N LEU A 118 -14.38 -19.49 17.91
CA LEU A 118 -13.77 -18.63 18.92
C LEU A 118 -14.32 -19.00 20.29
N ASN A 119 -13.44 -19.04 21.28
CA ASN A 119 -13.82 -19.28 22.66
C ASN A 119 -14.66 -18.09 23.17
N SER A 120 -15.63 -18.33 24.05
CA SER A 120 -16.46 -17.27 24.66
C SER A 120 -15.64 -16.23 25.42
N SER A 121 -14.42 -16.56 25.85
CA SER A 121 -13.49 -15.58 26.43
C SER A 121 -13.04 -14.49 25.45
N MET A 122 -13.26 -14.66 24.14
CA MET A 122 -12.92 -13.68 23.11
C MET A 122 -14.06 -12.69 22.80
N ASP A 123 -15.20 -12.78 23.48
CA ASP A 123 -16.37 -11.94 23.19
C ASP A 123 -16.07 -10.44 23.28
N ASP A 124 -15.31 -10.03 24.30
CA ASP A 124 -14.90 -8.63 24.47
C ASP A 124 -13.89 -8.20 23.41
N TRP A 125 -12.96 -9.10 23.02
CA TRP A 125 -12.00 -8.82 21.96
C TRP A 125 -12.69 -8.63 20.60
N ILE A 126 -13.71 -9.44 20.28
CA ILE A 126 -14.48 -9.34 19.04
C ILE A 126 -15.24 -8.00 18.96
N LYS A 127 -15.80 -7.55 20.09
CA LYS A 127 -16.52 -6.26 20.18
C LYS A 127 -15.57 -5.05 20.15
N THR A 128 -14.30 -5.25 20.53
CA THR A 128 -13.30 -4.19 20.56
C THR A 128 -12.65 -4.01 19.18
N VAL A 129 -13.36 -3.30 18.30
CA VAL A 129 -12.82 -2.93 16.98
C VAL A 129 -11.73 -1.88 17.14
N ALA A 130 -10.49 -2.26 16.83
CA ALA A 130 -9.32 -1.42 17.04
C ALA A 130 -9.10 -0.41 15.91
N ILE A 131 -8.38 0.66 16.23
CA ILE A 131 -7.76 1.55 15.24
C ILE A 131 -6.72 0.71 14.45
N PRO A 132 -6.67 0.86 13.11
CA PRO A 132 -5.76 0.09 12.27
C PRO A 132 -4.30 0.34 12.65
N GLY A 133 -3.46 -0.69 12.50
CA GLY A 133 -2.02 -0.58 12.78
C GLY A 133 -1.24 0.26 11.76
N ASN A 134 -1.68 0.23 10.52
CA ASN A 134 -1.25 1.07 9.42
C ASN A 134 -2.42 1.24 8.42
N ILE A 135 -2.25 2.16 7.48
CA ILE A 135 -3.19 2.42 6.38
C ILE A 135 -2.51 2.24 5.02
N SER A 136 -1.60 1.26 4.93
CA SER A 136 -0.88 0.97 3.70
C SER A 136 -1.81 0.55 2.56
N ILE A 137 -1.37 0.78 1.33
CA ILE A 137 -2.08 0.48 0.10
C ILE A 137 -1.20 -0.45 -0.71
N GLN A 138 -1.77 -1.58 -1.14
CA GLN A 138 -1.12 -2.44 -2.12
C GLN A 138 -1.24 -1.77 -3.49
N THR A 139 -0.12 -1.63 -4.18
CA THR A 139 -0.04 -1.00 -5.49
C THR A 139 1.07 -1.67 -6.30
N SER A 140 1.20 -1.25 -7.54
CA SER A 140 2.35 -1.47 -8.39
C SER A 140 2.78 -0.14 -9.00
N ILE A 141 4.04 -0.05 -9.41
CA ILE A 141 4.58 1.12 -10.11
C ILE A 141 5.12 0.60 -11.44
N ALA A 142 4.48 1.00 -12.53
CA ALA A 142 4.83 0.55 -13.86
C ALA A 142 5.29 1.70 -14.75
N TRP A 143 5.99 1.37 -15.82
CA TRP A 143 6.38 2.30 -16.87
C TRP A 143 6.31 1.58 -18.21
N ASP A 144 6.04 2.36 -19.26
CA ASP A 144 5.80 1.85 -20.59
C ASP A 144 6.99 2.14 -21.51
N LEU A 145 7.32 1.15 -22.35
CA LEU A 145 8.39 1.19 -23.34
C LEU A 145 7.82 0.88 -24.71
N GLN A 146 7.92 1.86 -25.62
CA GLN A 146 7.60 1.63 -27.03
C GLN A 146 8.73 0.87 -27.71
N THR A 147 8.41 -0.31 -28.23
CA THR A 147 9.32 -1.15 -29.03
C THR A 147 8.78 -1.31 -30.45
N THR A 148 9.55 -1.97 -31.31
CA THR A 148 9.08 -2.33 -32.67
C THR A 148 7.93 -3.32 -32.66
N GLU A 149 7.74 -4.07 -31.58
CA GLU A 149 6.69 -5.08 -31.41
C GLU A 149 5.44 -4.51 -30.74
N GLY A 150 5.49 -3.27 -30.25
CA GLY A 150 4.39 -2.57 -29.61
C GLY A 150 4.78 -1.92 -28.28
N ASN A 151 3.77 -1.56 -27.48
CA ASN A 151 4.01 -1.00 -26.16
C ASN A 151 4.20 -2.13 -25.13
N GLU A 152 5.36 -2.17 -24.49
CA GLU A 152 5.67 -3.12 -23.43
C GLU A 152 5.60 -2.44 -22.06
N ARG A 153 5.00 -3.12 -21.08
CA ARG A 153 4.89 -2.63 -19.70
C ARG A 153 5.88 -3.33 -18.79
N TYR A 154 6.56 -2.53 -17.97
CA TYR A 154 7.53 -2.97 -16.99
C TYR A 154 7.17 -2.45 -15.59
N PHE A 155 7.33 -3.29 -14.58
CA PHE A 155 7.04 -2.98 -13.19
C PHE A 155 8.33 -2.84 -12.40
N ILE A 156 8.43 -1.76 -11.62
CA ILE A 156 9.56 -1.55 -10.72
C ILE A 156 9.55 -2.60 -9.62
N ARG A 157 10.71 -3.19 -9.38
CA ARG A 157 10.97 -4.09 -8.26
C ARG A 157 12.35 -3.82 -7.68
N TRP A 158 12.79 -4.67 -6.76
CA TRP A 158 14.05 -4.47 -6.07
C TRP A 158 15.20 -4.56 -7.08
N GLY A 159 15.86 -3.41 -7.29
CA GLY A 159 17.08 -3.30 -8.09
C GLY A 159 16.90 -3.46 -9.60
N SER A 160 15.67 -3.58 -10.11
CA SER A 160 15.39 -3.78 -11.54
C SER A 160 13.91 -3.50 -11.86
N SER A 161 13.55 -3.62 -13.14
CA SER A 161 12.16 -3.74 -13.58
C SER A 161 11.94 -5.06 -14.31
N ASN A 162 10.71 -5.59 -14.31
CA ASN A 162 10.34 -6.82 -15.01
C ASN A 162 8.94 -6.72 -15.66
N LYS A 163 8.57 -7.69 -16.50
CA LYS A 163 7.25 -7.71 -17.15
C LYS A 163 6.11 -8.16 -16.23
N ASN A 164 6.42 -8.88 -15.15
CA ASN A 164 5.42 -9.36 -14.20
C ASN A 164 5.06 -8.27 -13.21
N THR A 165 3.78 -8.09 -12.93
CA THR A 165 3.32 -7.18 -11.87
C THR A 165 4.00 -7.56 -10.55
N THR A 166 4.66 -6.59 -9.93
CA THR A 166 5.32 -6.77 -8.64
C THR A 166 4.53 -5.98 -7.59
N PRO A 167 3.94 -6.64 -6.57
CA PRO A 167 3.27 -5.96 -5.48
C PRO A 167 4.24 -5.09 -4.68
N LEU A 168 3.87 -3.82 -4.54
CA LEU A 168 4.50 -2.82 -3.68
C LEU A 168 3.49 -2.37 -2.63
N TYR A 169 4.00 -1.92 -1.49
CA TYR A 169 3.19 -1.44 -0.38
C TYR A 169 3.56 0.01 -0.12
N TYR A 170 2.62 0.92 -0.40
CA TYR A 170 2.78 2.34 -0.11
C TYR A 170 2.05 2.68 1.18
N ASN A 171 2.77 3.22 2.16
CA ASN A 171 2.16 3.71 3.39
C ASN A 171 2.04 5.24 3.30
N PRO A 172 0.83 5.81 3.25
CA PRO A 172 0.65 7.25 3.10
C PRO A 172 1.03 8.06 4.35
N GLU A 173 1.12 7.44 5.54
CA GLU A 173 1.56 8.13 6.76
C GLU A 173 3.08 8.28 6.80
N SER A 174 3.78 7.21 6.42
CA SER A 174 5.24 7.15 6.46
C SER A 174 5.90 7.51 5.12
N GLY A 175 5.14 7.53 4.03
CA GLY A 175 5.61 7.76 2.66
C GLY A 175 6.49 6.64 2.09
N HIS A 176 6.70 5.52 2.79
CA HIS A 176 7.57 4.47 2.25
C HIS A 176 6.93 3.73 1.07
N ILE A 177 7.76 3.20 0.18
CA ILE A 177 7.38 2.24 -0.86
C ILE A 177 8.19 0.98 -0.60
N ALA A 178 7.52 -0.13 -0.27
CA ALA A 178 8.16 -1.36 0.16
C ALA A 178 7.83 -2.56 -0.73
N GLN A 179 8.77 -3.49 -0.85
CA GLN A 179 8.51 -4.88 -1.23
C GLN A 179 8.49 -5.76 0.02
N TYR A 180 7.71 -6.82 -0.05
CA TYR A 180 7.56 -7.79 1.03
C TYR A 180 8.30 -9.09 0.69
N ASP A 181 9.06 -9.60 1.65
CA ASP A 181 9.65 -10.93 1.60
C ASP A 181 8.78 -11.93 2.40
N PRO A 182 8.00 -12.79 1.73
CA PRO A 182 7.13 -13.76 2.41
C PRO A 182 7.90 -14.80 3.23
N SER A 183 9.18 -15.04 2.93
CA SER A 183 9.98 -16.04 3.65
C SER A 183 10.41 -15.57 5.03
N SER A 184 10.51 -14.26 5.25
CA SER A 184 10.99 -13.67 6.49
C SER A 184 9.97 -12.75 7.17
N GLY A 185 8.90 -12.36 6.47
CA GLY A 185 7.92 -11.40 6.96
C GLY A 185 8.43 -9.96 6.96
N LEU A 186 9.55 -9.67 6.29
CA LEU A 186 10.23 -8.39 6.34
C LEU A 186 9.88 -7.51 5.14
N LEU A 187 9.93 -6.19 5.37
CA LEU A 187 9.82 -5.18 4.33
C LEU A 187 11.19 -4.70 3.87
N ASN A 188 11.29 -4.45 2.57
CA ASN A 188 12.44 -3.85 1.92
C ASN A 188 11.99 -2.58 1.18
N CYS A 189 12.35 -1.41 1.71
CA CYS A 189 11.91 -0.12 1.21
C CYS A 189 12.87 0.46 0.17
N MET A 190 12.33 1.26 -0.73
CA MET A 190 13.08 2.12 -1.63
C MET A 190 13.57 3.38 -0.89
N TYR A 191 14.84 3.73 -1.04
CA TYR A 191 15.50 4.88 -0.45
C TYR A 191 16.13 5.75 -1.53
N SER A 192 15.91 7.06 -1.47
CA SER A 192 16.67 8.02 -2.26
C SER A 192 18.11 8.11 -1.72
N LYS A 193 19.10 8.09 -2.61
CA LYS A 193 20.50 8.39 -2.28
C LYS A 193 20.88 9.83 -2.62
N MET A 194 19.90 10.70 -2.89
CA MET A 194 20.19 12.07 -3.30
C MET A 194 20.88 12.85 -2.20
N THR A 195 21.91 13.59 -2.62
CA THR A 195 22.60 14.58 -1.79
C THR A 195 22.75 15.84 -2.61
N ASP A 196 23.07 16.95 -1.96
CA ASP A 196 23.13 18.24 -2.67
C ASP A 196 24.32 18.29 -3.66
N LYS A 197 25.28 17.35 -3.54
CA LYS A 197 26.49 17.22 -4.37
C LYS A 197 26.26 16.67 -5.78
N TYR A 198 25.20 15.89 -5.99
CA TYR A 198 24.94 15.21 -7.26
C TYR A 198 23.64 15.70 -7.88
N ASP A 199 23.58 15.72 -9.20
CA ASP A 199 22.34 16.08 -9.92
C ASP A 199 21.39 14.89 -10.07
N TRP A 200 21.90 13.67 -9.99
CA TRP A 200 21.13 12.43 -9.95
C TRP A 200 21.86 11.34 -9.14
N ASN A 201 21.15 10.34 -8.64
CA ASN A 201 21.72 9.16 -7.99
C ASN A 201 20.77 7.97 -8.05
N TRP A 202 21.32 6.75 -8.09
CA TRP A 202 20.52 5.52 -8.04
C TRP A 202 19.73 5.41 -6.73
N VAL A 203 18.54 4.77 -6.77
CA VAL A 203 17.85 4.40 -5.54
C VAL A 203 18.57 3.24 -4.86
N LYS A 204 18.44 3.15 -3.54
CA LYS A 204 18.86 2.00 -2.75
C LYS A 204 17.63 1.27 -2.25
N TRP A 205 17.70 -0.05 -2.13
CA TRP A 205 16.71 -0.83 -1.40
C TRP A 205 17.32 -1.32 -0.09
N GLY A 206 16.56 -1.25 1.01
CA GLY A 206 17.03 -1.68 2.32
C GLY A 206 15.90 -2.07 3.27
N LYS A 207 16.23 -2.86 4.29
CA LYS A 207 15.28 -3.29 5.32
C LYS A 207 14.60 -2.10 5.98
N CYS A 208 13.29 -2.19 6.16
CA CYS A 208 12.46 -1.19 6.81
C CYS A 208 11.29 -1.86 7.56
N SER A 209 10.42 -1.05 8.17
CA SER A 209 9.23 -1.50 8.89
C SER A 209 8.11 -0.44 8.81
N ASP A 210 6.95 -0.72 9.40
CA ASP A 210 5.84 0.23 9.55
C ASP A 210 6.05 1.24 10.69
N ALA A 211 7.24 1.28 11.29
CA ALA A 211 7.55 2.28 12.29
C ALA A 211 7.45 3.70 11.69
N PRO A 212 6.86 4.67 12.42
CA PRO A 212 6.77 6.03 11.94
C PRO A 212 8.14 6.61 11.59
N ILE A 213 8.25 7.22 10.41
CA ILE A 213 9.43 7.96 9.98
C ILE A 213 9.09 9.43 9.78
N LYS A 214 10.09 10.30 9.95
CA LYS A 214 9.95 11.72 9.62
C LYS A 214 9.94 11.93 8.10
N LYS A 215 9.29 13.01 7.66
CA LYS A 215 9.21 13.36 6.23
C LYS A 215 10.55 13.70 5.57
N ASP A 216 11.59 13.98 6.34
CA ASP A 216 12.96 14.22 5.86
C ASP A 216 13.78 12.92 5.75
N ASN A 217 13.18 11.77 6.02
CA ASN A 217 13.82 10.47 5.89
C ASN A 217 14.00 10.10 4.40
N PRO A 218 15.16 9.57 3.98
CA PRO A 218 15.38 9.17 2.59
C PRO A 218 14.47 8.05 2.05
N ALA A 219 13.76 7.31 2.90
CA ALA A 219 12.72 6.36 2.51
C ALA A 219 11.35 6.99 2.24
N PHE A 220 11.18 8.28 2.53
CA PHE A 220 9.92 8.99 2.31
C PHE A 220 9.77 9.36 0.83
N TRP A 221 8.65 8.96 0.24
CA TRP A 221 8.25 9.26 -1.13
C TRP A 221 6.87 9.89 -1.16
N ASN A 222 6.74 10.91 -2.01
CA ASN A 222 5.46 11.49 -2.38
C ASN A 222 5.05 10.94 -3.74
N VAL A 223 3.76 10.63 -3.87
CA VAL A 223 3.15 10.26 -5.14
C VAL A 223 2.24 11.40 -5.59
N PHE A 224 2.56 11.99 -6.74
CA PHE A 224 1.78 13.05 -7.38
C PHE A 224 1.18 12.50 -8.66
N PHE A 225 -0.08 12.81 -8.93
CA PHE A 225 -0.72 12.34 -10.15
C PHE A 225 -0.71 13.44 -11.21
N GLU A 226 -0.24 13.11 -12.41
CA GLU A 226 -0.25 14.00 -13.56
C GLU A 226 -1.53 13.80 -14.38
N THR A 227 -2.02 12.56 -14.46
CA THR A 227 -3.26 12.19 -15.16
C THR A 227 -4.15 11.29 -14.30
N ASP A 228 -5.19 10.69 -14.89
CA ASP A 228 -6.05 9.71 -14.25
C ASP A 228 -5.45 8.30 -14.16
N LYS A 229 -4.27 8.08 -14.76
CA LYS A 229 -3.58 6.78 -14.80
C LYS A 229 -2.10 6.87 -14.51
N GLU A 230 -1.51 8.06 -14.64
CA GLU A 230 -0.09 8.26 -14.52
C GLU A 230 0.25 9.27 -13.44
N GLY A 231 1.37 9.03 -12.76
CA GLY A 231 1.88 9.90 -11.71
C GLY A 231 3.39 10.02 -11.72
N ALA A 232 3.85 11.13 -11.19
CA ALA A 232 5.23 11.38 -10.83
C ALA A 232 5.45 11.01 -9.35
N ILE A 233 6.62 10.48 -9.05
CA ILE A 233 7.01 10.14 -7.69
C ILE A 233 8.21 11.02 -7.34
N THR A 234 8.21 11.64 -6.16
CA THR A 234 9.36 12.40 -5.68
C THR A 234 9.85 11.90 -4.34
N ASP A 235 11.15 12.05 -4.09
CA ASP A 235 11.71 11.79 -2.77
C ASP A 235 11.36 12.90 -1.76
N TYR A 236 11.82 12.70 -0.54
CA TYR A 236 11.73 13.62 0.61
C TYR A 236 12.24 15.06 0.37
N LYS A 237 13.06 15.29 -0.65
CA LYS A 237 13.58 16.61 -1.04
C LYS A 237 12.90 17.17 -2.30
N GLY A 238 11.95 16.45 -2.89
CA GLY A 238 11.31 16.83 -4.15
C GLY A 238 12.13 16.48 -5.39
N ASN A 239 13.13 15.59 -5.28
CA ASN A 239 13.81 15.05 -6.45
C ASN A 239 12.92 14.01 -7.13
N VAL A 240 12.89 14.02 -8.45
CA VAL A 240 11.96 13.20 -9.25
C VAL A 240 12.53 11.80 -9.44
N LEU A 241 11.71 10.78 -9.18
CA LEU A 241 12.01 9.39 -9.49
C LEU A 241 11.94 9.17 -11.01
N ARG A 242 12.92 8.45 -11.55
CA ARG A 242 13.03 8.12 -12.97
C ARG A 242 13.50 6.69 -13.16
N VAL A 243 13.26 6.17 -14.36
CA VAL A 243 13.83 4.92 -14.84
C VAL A 243 14.45 5.14 -16.22
N THR A 244 15.59 4.50 -16.46
CA THR A 244 16.25 4.47 -17.76
C THR A 244 15.49 3.52 -18.70
N ARG A 245 15.12 3.99 -19.89
CA ARG A 245 14.39 3.16 -20.88
C ARG A 245 15.30 2.33 -21.78
N TYR A 246 16.62 2.56 -21.74
CA TYR A 246 17.64 1.88 -22.55
C TYR A 246 18.98 1.75 -21.78
N GLY A 247 19.95 1.04 -22.36
CA GLY A 247 21.32 0.92 -21.84
C GLY A 247 21.55 -0.20 -20.82
N LEU A 248 22.75 -0.28 -20.26
CA LEU A 248 23.15 -1.37 -19.34
C LEU A 248 22.37 -1.39 -18.02
N ASN A 249 21.93 -0.21 -17.56
CA ASN A 249 21.14 -0.07 -16.34
C ASN A 249 19.64 0.08 -16.66
N TRP A 250 19.19 -0.42 -17.81
CA TRP A 250 17.80 -0.38 -18.23
C TRP A 250 16.84 -0.85 -17.12
N GLY A 251 15.75 -0.11 -16.92
CA GLY A 251 14.72 -0.43 -15.93
C GLY A 251 15.16 -0.28 -14.47
N VAL A 252 16.33 0.30 -14.19
CA VAL A 252 16.78 0.60 -12.82
C VAL A 252 16.31 2.00 -12.43
N ALA A 253 15.66 2.10 -11.27
CA ALA A 253 15.16 3.37 -10.75
C ALA A 253 16.28 4.24 -10.16
N TYR A 254 16.18 5.55 -10.38
CA TYR A 254 17.08 6.56 -9.83
C TYR A 254 16.31 7.86 -9.57
N THR A 255 16.92 8.79 -8.85
CA THR A 255 16.35 10.11 -8.56
C THR A 255 17.19 11.21 -9.18
N VAL A 256 16.54 12.30 -9.58
CA VAL A 256 17.18 13.45 -10.23
C VAL A 256 16.62 14.77 -9.70
N LYS A 257 17.48 15.79 -9.61
CA LYS A 257 17.05 17.15 -9.25
C LYS A 257 16.12 17.71 -10.32
N PRO A 258 15.07 18.47 -9.94
CA PRO A 258 14.21 19.15 -10.92
C PRO A 258 14.99 20.02 -11.90
N SER A 259 16.03 20.72 -11.43
CA SER A 259 16.89 21.59 -12.25
C SER A 259 17.75 20.87 -13.28
N TYR A 260 17.83 19.53 -13.22
CA TYR A 260 18.62 18.71 -14.14
C TYR A 260 17.74 17.89 -15.10
N LEU A 261 16.41 17.91 -14.93
CA LEU A 261 15.48 17.10 -15.73
C LEU A 261 15.63 17.30 -17.25
N GLU A 262 15.81 18.55 -17.71
CA GLU A 262 15.97 18.89 -19.13
C GLU A 262 17.32 18.40 -19.70
N LYS A 263 18.34 18.25 -18.84
CA LYS A 263 19.67 17.78 -19.22
C LYS A 263 19.78 16.26 -19.16
N ASP A 264 18.92 15.62 -18.37
CA ASP A 264 18.88 14.17 -18.17
C ASP A 264 18.17 13.46 -19.33
N THR A 265 18.83 13.43 -20.49
CA THR A 265 18.31 12.79 -21.73
C THR A 265 18.95 11.43 -22.01
N THR A 266 19.98 11.07 -21.25
CA THR A 266 20.78 9.86 -21.46
C THR A 266 19.95 8.60 -21.24
N HIS A 267 19.94 7.69 -22.22
CA HIS A 267 19.09 6.48 -22.24
C HIS A 267 17.57 6.76 -22.23
N SER A 268 17.16 7.95 -22.69
CA SER A 268 15.77 8.36 -22.83
C SER A 268 14.93 8.05 -21.59
N PRO A 269 15.23 8.58 -20.39
CA PRO A 269 14.57 8.14 -19.17
C PRO A 269 13.12 8.63 -19.09
N THR A 270 12.27 7.96 -18.32
CA THR A 270 10.90 8.40 -18.01
C THR A 270 10.72 8.64 -16.51
N SER A 271 9.89 9.63 -16.18
CA SER A 271 9.44 9.96 -14.82
C SER A 271 7.94 9.68 -14.61
N LEU A 272 7.27 9.26 -15.69
CA LEU A 272 5.83 9.07 -15.73
C LEU A 272 5.55 7.60 -15.49
N PHE A 273 4.87 7.31 -14.37
CA PHE A 273 4.59 5.96 -13.93
C PHE A 273 3.11 5.66 -13.97
N VAL A 274 2.74 4.50 -14.47
CA VAL A 274 1.39 3.96 -14.36
C VAL A 274 1.22 3.36 -12.97
N ILE A 275 0.21 3.82 -12.24
CA ILE A 275 -0.03 3.50 -10.83
C ILE A 275 -1.46 2.98 -10.66
N ASP A 276 -1.67 2.09 -9.69
CA ASP A 276 -2.99 1.52 -9.45
C ASP A 276 -4.03 2.56 -9.02
N LYS A 277 -5.26 2.33 -9.48
CA LYS A 277 -6.40 3.23 -9.26
C LYS A 277 -6.69 3.49 -7.79
N ASP A 278 -6.50 2.50 -6.92
CA ASP A 278 -6.79 2.63 -5.49
C ASP A 278 -5.87 3.65 -4.81
N LEU A 279 -4.58 3.64 -5.15
CA LEU A 279 -3.63 4.62 -4.64
C LEU A 279 -3.98 6.03 -5.15
N LEU A 280 -4.43 6.11 -6.39
CA LEU A 280 -4.88 7.36 -7.02
C LEU A 280 -6.15 7.92 -6.36
N ASP A 281 -7.16 7.08 -6.12
CA ASP A 281 -8.39 7.49 -5.46
C ASP A 281 -8.13 7.92 -4.01
N TRP A 282 -7.25 7.21 -3.29
CA TRP A 282 -6.81 7.61 -1.95
C TRP A 282 -6.08 8.96 -1.95
N THR A 283 -5.18 9.16 -2.90
CA THR A 283 -4.38 10.38 -2.96
C THR A 283 -5.25 11.58 -3.31
N ARG A 284 -6.22 11.40 -4.23
CA ARG A 284 -7.25 12.42 -4.51
C ARG A 284 -8.08 12.74 -3.29
N TYR A 285 -8.50 11.72 -2.54
CA TYR A 285 -9.25 11.90 -1.30
C TYR A 285 -8.45 12.73 -0.28
N THR A 286 -7.18 12.38 -0.04
CA THR A 286 -6.35 13.11 0.93
C THR A 286 -6.06 14.55 0.50
N TYR A 287 -5.67 14.79 -0.77
CA TYR A 287 -5.45 16.14 -1.28
C TYR A 287 -6.71 17.00 -1.27
N SER A 288 -7.87 16.42 -1.58
CA SER A 288 -9.13 17.19 -1.64
C SER A 288 -9.63 17.59 -0.25
N ASN A 289 -9.41 16.74 0.76
CA ASN A 289 -9.65 17.08 2.16
C ASN A 289 -8.68 18.17 2.67
N LEU A 290 -7.39 18.07 2.32
CA LEU A 290 -6.37 19.08 2.69
C LEU A 290 -6.63 20.44 2.02
N GLY A 291 -7.10 20.43 0.78
CA GLY A 291 -7.43 21.63 0.01
C GLY A 291 -8.79 22.26 0.34
N LYS A 292 -9.68 21.59 1.09
CA LYS A 292 -11.12 21.91 1.19
C LYS A 292 -11.75 22.11 -0.20
N THR A 293 -11.29 21.35 -1.19
CA THR A 293 -11.67 21.51 -2.60
C THR A 293 -12.83 20.62 -3.00
N ASP A 294 -13.20 19.63 -2.18
CA ASP A 294 -14.34 18.79 -2.48
C ASP A 294 -15.66 19.58 -2.43
N GLN A 295 -16.53 19.28 -3.39
CA GLN A 295 -17.89 19.82 -3.42
C GLN A 295 -18.78 19.17 -2.35
N TYR A 296 -18.40 17.98 -1.86
CA TYR A 296 -19.10 17.18 -0.86
C TYR A 296 -18.12 16.40 0.03
N CYS A 297 -18.40 16.28 1.33
CA CYS A 297 -17.67 15.36 2.22
C CYS A 297 -17.97 13.90 1.82
N PRO A 298 -16.97 13.04 1.62
CA PRO A 298 -17.20 11.63 1.25
C PRO A 298 -17.77 10.76 2.38
N ALA A 299 -17.63 11.21 3.64
CA ALA A 299 -18.19 10.54 4.81
C ALA A 299 -19.40 11.33 5.34
N GLY A 300 -20.61 10.87 5.01
CA GLY A 300 -21.86 11.44 5.53
C GLY A 300 -22.98 11.36 4.50
N ASN A 301 -24.15 10.94 4.96
CA ASN A 301 -25.36 10.76 4.15
C ASN A 301 -25.61 11.91 3.17
N LYS A 302 -26.17 11.56 2.02
CA LYS A 302 -26.76 12.47 1.04
C LYS A 302 -27.93 13.26 1.66
N GLU A 303 -27.62 14.21 2.53
CA GLU A 303 -28.51 15.34 2.77
C GLU A 303 -27.99 16.48 1.93
N SER A 304 -28.73 16.75 0.85
CA SER A 304 -28.54 17.89 -0.01
C SER A 304 -28.78 19.19 0.78
N LEU A 305 -27.77 19.66 1.52
CA LEU A 305 -27.74 21.05 1.91
C LEU A 305 -27.55 21.86 0.63
N VAL A 306 -28.64 22.51 0.22
CA VAL A 306 -28.77 23.40 -0.94
C VAL A 306 -27.84 24.60 -0.78
N ARG A 307 -26.54 24.39 -0.95
CA ARG A 307 -25.58 25.44 -1.25
C ARG A 307 -24.89 25.07 -2.55
N LYS A 308 -25.58 25.35 -3.66
CA LYS A 308 -24.96 25.46 -4.99
C LYS A 308 -23.79 26.43 -4.85
N ARG A 309 -22.56 25.92 -4.79
CA ARG A 309 -21.37 26.75 -4.99
C ARG A 309 -21.49 27.31 -6.40
N VAL A 310 -21.49 28.63 -6.53
CA VAL A 310 -21.42 29.31 -7.82
C VAL A 310 -20.20 28.75 -8.55
N LYS A 311 -20.42 28.14 -9.72
CA LYS A 311 -19.37 27.68 -10.61
C LYS A 311 -18.59 28.92 -11.04
N ARG A 312 -17.54 29.29 -10.30
CA ARG A 312 -16.59 30.29 -10.76
C ARG A 312 -15.83 29.61 -11.89
N ASN A 313 -16.06 30.04 -13.12
CA ASN A 313 -15.17 29.70 -14.22
C ASN A 313 -13.81 30.31 -13.90
N LEU A 314 -12.97 29.53 -13.21
CA LEU A 314 -11.56 29.83 -13.01
C LEU A 314 -10.83 29.45 -14.31
N ASN A 315 -11.20 30.10 -15.41
CA ASN A 315 -10.36 30.08 -16.59
C ASN A 315 -9.24 31.07 -16.33
N LEU A 316 -8.00 30.63 -16.54
CA LEU A 316 -6.87 31.54 -16.58
C LEU A 316 -7.15 32.60 -17.66
N PRO A 317 -6.78 33.87 -17.43
CA PRO A 317 -6.86 34.91 -18.44
C PRO A 317 -6.20 34.43 -19.75
N SER A 318 -6.75 34.83 -20.90
CA SER A 318 -6.23 34.40 -22.21
C SER A 318 -4.79 34.86 -22.47
N ASP A 319 -4.33 35.87 -21.75
CA ASP A 319 -2.98 36.42 -21.73
C ASP A 319 -2.09 35.81 -20.63
N PHE A 320 -2.57 34.81 -19.89
CA PHE A 320 -1.77 34.14 -18.88
C PHE A 320 -0.58 33.44 -19.51
N GLN A 321 0.63 33.87 -19.13
CA GLN A 321 1.86 33.15 -19.42
C GLN A 321 2.39 32.51 -18.14
N LEU A 322 2.74 31.22 -18.25
CA LEU A 322 3.40 30.48 -17.17
C LEU A 322 4.87 30.91 -17.08
N THR A 323 5.09 32.10 -16.52
CA THR A 323 6.44 32.67 -16.36
C THR A 323 7.23 31.92 -15.28
N ARG A 324 8.54 32.15 -15.22
CA ARG A 324 9.43 31.52 -14.25
C ARG A 324 9.04 31.84 -12.80
N GLU A 325 8.53 33.05 -12.57
CA GLU A 325 8.01 33.51 -11.29
C GLU A 325 6.73 32.76 -10.90
N TRP A 326 5.84 32.49 -11.87
CA TRP A 326 4.66 31.68 -11.64
C TRP A 326 5.00 30.22 -11.33
N ILE A 327 5.96 29.64 -12.06
CA ILE A 327 6.47 28.28 -11.80
C ILE A 327 7.04 28.20 -10.38
N GLN A 328 7.90 29.16 -10.01
CA GLN A 328 8.49 29.25 -8.68
C GLN A 328 7.42 29.42 -7.60
N ARG A 329 6.42 30.26 -7.84
CA ARG A 329 5.31 30.51 -6.90
C ARG A 329 4.42 29.29 -6.73
N LEU A 330 4.09 28.57 -7.80
CA LEU A 330 3.33 27.32 -7.74
C LEU A 330 4.13 26.23 -7.00
N TYR A 331 5.43 26.15 -7.25
CA TYR A 331 6.35 25.27 -6.51
C TYR A 331 6.38 25.62 -5.01
N GLU A 332 6.45 26.90 -4.64
CA GLU A 332 6.42 27.36 -3.25
C GLU A 332 5.07 27.11 -2.56
N ILE A 333 3.94 27.23 -3.26
CA ILE A 333 2.61 26.88 -2.75
C ILE A 333 2.52 25.38 -2.47
N ALA A 334 2.99 24.55 -3.41
CA ALA A 334 3.08 23.11 -3.21
C ALA A 334 3.97 22.75 -2.01
N ARG A 335 5.04 23.52 -1.77
CA ARG A 335 5.96 23.29 -0.64
C ARG A 335 5.49 23.84 0.71
N SER A 336 4.71 24.92 0.72
CA SER A 336 4.24 25.59 1.95
C SER A 336 2.98 24.98 2.55
N SER A 337 2.16 24.32 1.75
CA SER A 337 1.07 23.47 2.25
C SER A 337 1.59 22.25 3.04
N ILE A 338 2.84 21.87 2.83
CA ILE A 338 3.52 20.77 3.55
C ILE A 338 3.98 21.19 4.96
N SER A 339 4.23 22.50 5.22
CA SER A 339 4.79 22.98 6.49
C SER A 339 3.77 23.39 7.55
N ARG A 340 2.47 23.46 7.22
CA ARG A 340 1.41 23.91 8.16
C ARG A 340 0.67 22.80 8.92
N ALA A 341 1.20 21.58 8.95
CA ALA A 341 0.67 20.52 9.80
C ALA A 341 1.40 20.47 11.16
N ILE A 342 1.22 21.51 11.98
CA ILE A 342 1.37 21.38 13.43
C ILE A 342 -0.04 21.14 13.96
N PRO A 343 -0.35 19.98 14.56
CA PRO A 343 -1.64 19.80 15.21
C PRO A 343 -1.70 20.77 16.40
N CYS A 344 -2.70 21.65 16.42
CA CYS A 344 -3.13 22.24 17.68
C CYS A 344 -3.62 21.10 18.60
N ARG A 345 -3.12 21.13 19.84
CA ARG A 345 -3.31 20.13 20.91
C ARG A 345 -4.74 19.65 21.08
#